data_AF-A0A7L4MU15-F1
#
_entry.id   AF-A0A7L4MU15-F1
#
_cell.length_a   1.000
_cell.length_b   1.000
_cell.length_c   1.000
_cell.angle_alpha   90.00
_cell.angle_beta   90.00
_cell.angle_gamma   90.00
#
_symmetry.space_group_name_H-M   'P 1'
#
loop_
_entity.id
_entity.type
_entity.pdbx_description
1 polymer ?
#
loop_
_entity_poly.entity_id
_entity_poly.type
_entity_poly.pdbx_seq_one_letter_code
_entity_poly.pdbx_strand_id
1 'polypeptide(L)'
;MRENLPPGTLVTTLRAIDADTGVFGELRYTVLEQPAGEPGMAEGRDAFAVNSSSGELRSRLTFDYERAKAFQLLVRATDAGNASATVTVRVLVTGEDEYDPIFLSPSFNFEVPEGARKGQSIGRVLATDEDEGADGVVLYSLAKPSPYFAINQTTGTIYLRVDSQPQAGAGRAKREPREMSLEVQARSPLPASRSASAQVIIDVTHTSFGLSPD
;
A
#
# COMPACT_ATOMS: atom_id res chain seq x y z
N MET A 1 -13.77 8.55 -4.15
CA MET A 1 -14.02 8.79 -2.72
C MET A 1 -13.09 7.89 -1.94
N ARG A 2 -12.61 8.34 -0.78
CA ARG A 2 -11.79 7.51 0.10
C ARG A 2 -12.63 6.42 0.75
N GLU A 3 -12.03 5.26 0.99
CA GLU A 3 -12.63 4.21 1.80
C GLU A 3 -12.74 4.58 3.29
N ASN A 4 -13.39 3.73 4.07
CA ASN A 4 -13.57 3.86 5.53
C ASN A 4 -14.28 5.14 6.02
N LEU A 5 -14.82 5.94 5.10
CA LEU A 5 -15.71 7.05 5.42
C LEU A 5 -17.08 6.54 5.87
N PRO A 6 -17.72 7.20 6.87
CA PRO A 6 -18.99 6.73 7.42
C PRO A 6 -20.12 6.79 6.37
N PRO A 7 -21.19 6.00 6.55
CA PRO A 7 -22.40 6.12 5.75
C PRO A 7 -22.95 7.55 5.76
N GLY A 8 -23.52 7.98 4.63
CA GLY A 8 -24.04 9.33 4.44
C GLY A 8 -23.01 10.34 3.91
N THR A 9 -21.76 9.92 3.70
CA THR A 9 -20.71 10.74 3.10
C THR A 9 -21.13 11.21 1.71
N LEU A 10 -20.95 12.51 1.44
CA LEU A 10 -21.21 13.10 0.12
C LEU A 10 -20.16 12.60 -0.88
N VAL A 11 -20.62 11.99 -1.97
CA VAL A 11 -19.76 11.54 -3.08
C VAL A 11 -19.64 12.64 -4.12
N THR A 12 -20.79 13.12 -4.60
CA THR A 12 -20.88 14.21 -5.59
C THR A 12 -22.30 14.77 -5.61
N THR A 13 -22.54 15.83 -6.37
CA THR A 13 -23.86 16.38 -6.64
C THR A 13 -24.15 16.30 -8.13
N LEU A 14 -25.23 15.63 -8.50
CA LEU A 14 -25.70 15.53 -9.87
C LEU A 14 -26.49 16.77 -10.24
N ARG A 15 -26.30 17.23 -11.48
CA ARG A 15 -26.99 18.41 -12.00
C ARG A 15 -27.52 18.13 -13.39
N ALA A 16 -28.83 18.23 -13.54
CA ALA A 16 -29.52 18.34 -14.81
C ALA A 16 -30.13 19.76 -14.95
N ILE A 17 -30.45 20.15 -16.17
CA ILE A 17 -31.00 21.46 -16.50
C ILE A 17 -32.27 21.23 -17.31
N ASP A 18 -33.36 21.86 -16.87
CA ASP A 18 -34.60 21.98 -17.63
C ASP A 18 -34.85 23.47 -17.91
N ALA A 19 -35.31 23.79 -19.12
CA ALA A 19 -35.55 25.17 -19.55
C ALA A 19 -36.96 25.66 -19.21
N ASP A 20 -37.84 24.76 -18.77
CA ASP A 20 -39.21 25.09 -18.40
C ASP A 20 -39.29 25.89 -17.08
N THR A 21 -40.39 26.62 -16.91
CA THR A 21 -40.62 27.49 -15.75
C THR A 21 -41.54 26.85 -14.70
N GLY A 22 -41.35 27.21 -13.43
CA GLY A 22 -42.19 26.72 -12.34
C GLY A 22 -41.99 25.22 -12.10
N VAL A 23 -43.06 24.50 -11.76
CA VAL A 23 -43.01 23.07 -11.44
C VAL A 23 -42.52 22.19 -12.59
N PHE A 24 -42.61 22.66 -13.83
CA PHE A 24 -42.10 21.95 -15.01
C PHE A 24 -40.57 22.08 -15.15
N GLY A 25 -39.95 23.06 -14.51
CA GLY A 25 -38.49 23.14 -14.39
C GLY A 25 -37.92 22.44 -13.16
N GLU A 26 -38.77 21.92 -12.27
CA GLU A 26 -38.34 21.21 -11.06
C GLU A 26 -37.99 19.75 -11.39
N LEU A 27 -36.74 19.39 -11.15
CA LEU A 27 -36.21 18.07 -11.46
C LEU A 27 -36.21 17.15 -10.24
N ARG A 28 -36.57 15.88 -10.48
CA ARG A 28 -36.45 14.80 -9.52
C ARG A 28 -35.43 13.74 -9.96
N TYR A 29 -34.51 13.42 -9.07
CA TYR A 29 -33.46 12.42 -9.28
C TYR A 29 -33.87 11.05 -8.72
N THR A 30 -33.62 10.00 -9.50
CA THR A 30 -33.89 8.60 -9.12
C THR A 30 -32.79 7.67 -9.59
N VAL A 31 -32.37 6.71 -8.75
CA VAL A 31 -31.45 5.65 -9.15
C VAL A 31 -32.26 4.54 -9.84
N LEU A 32 -31.83 4.13 -11.03
CA LEU A 32 -32.46 3.08 -11.82
C LEU A 32 -31.73 1.75 -11.67
N GLU A 33 -32.42 0.66 -12.01
CA GLU A 33 -31.78 -0.64 -12.21
C GLU A 33 -30.92 -0.61 -13.46
N GLN A 34 -29.72 -1.18 -13.37
CA GLN A 34 -28.77 -1.20 -14.47
C GLN A 34 -28.77 -2.59 -15.13
N PRO A 35 -29.16 -2.71 -16.42
CA PRO A 35 -29.35 -4.02 -17.05
C PRO A 35 -28.03 -4.76 -17.34
N ALA A 36 -26.93 -4.03 -17.53
CA ALA A 36 -25.59 -4.60 -17.60
C ALA A 36 -24.56 -3.59 -17.10
N GLY A 37 -23.67 -4.06 -16.23
CA GLY A 37 -22.55 -3.28 -15.73
C GLY A 37 -21.32 -3.39 -16.63
N GLU A 38 -20.47 -2.37 -16.63
CA GLU A 38 -19.11 -2.48 -17.14
C GLU A 38 -18.29 -3.53 -16.37
N PRO A 39 -17.44 -4.33 -17.07
CA PRO A 39 -16.56 -5.29 -16.42
C PRO A 39 -15.65 -4.62 -15.37
N GLY A 40 -15.53 -5.25 -14.20
CA GLY A 40 -14.71 -4.74 -13.10
C GLY A 40 -15.36 -3.65 -12.25
N MET A 41 -16.64 -3.32 -12.47
CA MET A 41 -17.41 -2.40 -11.63
C MET A 41 -18.60 -3.10 -10.96
N ALA A 42 -18.68 -2.98 -9.63
CA ALA A 42 -19.82 -3.47 -8.86
C ALA A 42 -21.07 -2.61 -9.09
N GLU A 43 -22.25 -3.19 -8.88
CA GLU A 43 -23.51 -2.46 -8.94
C GLU A 43 -23.63 -1.51 -7.73
N GLY A 44 -23.85 -0.22 -8.00
CA GLY A 44 -23.91 0.83 -6.99
C GLY A 44 -25.31 1.12 -6.44
N ARG A 45 -26.37 0.50 -6.97
CA ARG A 45 -27.75 0.86 -6.63
C ARG A 45 -28.04 0.80 -5.12
N ASP A 46 -27.59 -0.26 -4.46
CA ASP A 46 -27.81 -0.46 -3.02
C ASP A 46 -26.71 0.18 -2.16
N ALA A 47 -25.60 0.57 -2.79
CA ALA A 47 -24.45 1.19 -2.12
C ALA A 47 -24.58 2.71 -1.99
N PHE A 48 -25.42 3.34 -2.81
CA PHE A 48 -25.58 4.81 -2.86
C PHE A 48 -27.03 5.27 -2.79
N ALA A 49 -27.22 6.51 -2.36
CA ALA A 49 -28.51 7.18 -2.31
C ALA A 49 -28.41 8.54 -3.01
N VAL A 50 -29.32 8.83 -3.92
CA VAL A 50 -29.47 10.18 -4.47
C VAL A 50 -30.60 10.91 -3.74
N ASN A 51 -30.34 12.13 -3.29
CA ASN A 51 -31.39 13.01 -2.83
C ASN A 51 -32.24 13.44 -4.03
N SER A 52 -33.56 13.23 -3.95
CA SER A 52 -34.45 13.42 -5.09
C SER A 52 -34.58 14.87 -5.55
N SER A 53 -34.38 15.87 -4.67
CA SER A 53 -34.49 17.28 -5.05
C SER A 53 -33.14 17.95 -5.25
N SER A 54 -32.14 17.65 -4.42
CA SER A 54 -30.83 18.30 -4.52
C SER A 54 -29.85 17.63 -5.48
N GLY A 55 -30.09 16.36 -5.85
CA GLY A 55 -29.16 15.58 -6.66
C GLY A 55 -27.90 15.14 -5.91
N GLU A 56 -27.80 15.40 -4.61
CA GLU A 56 -26.69 14.90 -3.78
C GLU A 56 -26.65 13.38 -3.78
N LEU A 57 -25.54 12.81 -4.25
CA LEU A 57 -25.27 11.39 -4.18
C LEU A 57 -24.42 11.10 -2.94
N ARG A 58 -24.93 10.28 -2.03
CA ARG A 58 -24.30 9.93 -0.76
C ARG A 58 -24.11 8.42 -0.63
N SER A 59 -23.07 7.99 0.08
CA SER A 59 -22.86 6.58 0.40
C SER A 59 -23.95 6.08 1.37
N ARG A 60 -24.37 4.82 1.22
CA ARG A 60 -25.21 4.11 2.19
C ARG A 60 -24.40 3.21 3.12
N LEU A 61 -23.20 2.87 2.70
CA LEU A 61 -22.30 1.93 3.35
C LEU A 61 -20.95 2.61 3.58
N THR A 62 -20.18 2.03 4.50
CA THR A 62 -18.73 2.19 4.53
C THR A 62 -18.13 1.31 3.43
N PHE A 63 -17.21 1.85 2.65
CA PHE A 63 -16.51 1.10 1.61
C PHE A 63 -15.15 0.66 2.10
N ASP A 64 -14.70 -0.44 1.51
CA ASP A 64 -13.44 -1.14 1.74
C ASP A 64 -12.85 -1.38 0.33
N TYR A 65 -11.65 -0.86 0.10
CA TYR A 65 -10.98 -0.81 -1.20
C TYR A 65 -10.54 -2.22 -1.65
N GLU A 66 -10.03 -3.03 -0.72
CA GLU A 66 -9.63 -4.43 -0.90
C GLU A 66 -10.82 -5.28 -1.36
N ARG A 67 -12.04 -4.92 -0.94
CA ARG A 67 -13.27 -5.62 -1.34
C ARG A 67 -13.85 -5.13 -2.68
N ALA A 68 -13.97 -3.82 -2.90
CA ALA A 68 -14.60 -3.27 -4.10
C ALA A 68 -14.10 -1.87 -4.46
N LYS A 69 -13.34 -1.80 -5.55
CA LYS A 69 -12.64 -0.58 -5.97
C LYS A 69 -13.49 0.40 -6.77
N ALA A 70 -14.56 -0.08 -7.38
CA ALA A 70 -15.32 0.73 -8.31
C ALA A 70 -16.78 0.29 -8.38
N PHE A 71 -17.66 1.28 -8.43
CA PHE A 71 -19.10 1.10 -8.55
C PHE A 71 -19.64 1.91 -9.72
N GLN A 72 -20.75 1.43 -10.26
CA GLN A 72 -21.52 2.12 -11.28
C GLN A 72 -23.00 2.13 -10.94
N LEU A 73 -23.67 3.24 -11.25
CA LEU A 73 -25.11 3.36 -11.10
C LEU A 73 -25.68 4.27 -12.19
N LEU A 74 -26.89 3.95 -12.63
CA LEU A 74 -27.63 4.76 -13.59
C LEU A 74 -28.58 5.70 -12.82
N VAL A 75 -28.44 7.00 -13.02
CA VAL A 75 -29.31 8.00 -12.41
C VAL A 75 -30.13 8.70 -13.48
N ARG A 76 -31.43 8.88 -13.21
CA ARG A 76 -32.37 9.61 -14.06
C ARG A 76 -32.82 10.89 -13.37
N ALA A 77 -32.77 12.00 -14.09
CA ALA A 77 -33.51 13.21 -13.76
C ALA A 77 -34.82 13.22 -14.56
N THR A 78 -35.92 13.61 -13.92
CA THR A 78 -37.24 13.71 -14.55
C THR A 78 -37.95 14.95 -14.04
N ASP A 79 -38.54 15.71 -14.95
CA ASP A 79 -39.36 16.89 -14.63
C ASP A 79 -40.82 16.50 -14.30
N ALA A 80 -41.69 17.49 -14.10
CA ALA A 80 -43.13 17.23 -13.92
C ALA A 80 -43.87 16.89 -15.23
N GLY A 81 -43.30 17.21 -16.40
CA GLY A 81 -43.83 16.91 -17.73
C GLY A 81 -43.53 15.50 -18.25
N ASN A 82 -42.75 14.71 -17.51
CA ASN A 82 -42.20 13.39 -17.88
C ASN A 82 -41.05 13.43 -18.92
N ALA A 83 -40.47 14.59 -19.21
CA ALA A 83 -39.17 14.69 -19.84
C ALA A 83 -38.11 14.11 -18.89
N SER A 84 -37.15 13.36 -19.44
CA SER A 84 -36.12 12.74 -18.62
C SER A 84 -34.77 12.63 -19.34
N ALA A 85 -33.71 12.66 -18.53
CA ALA A 85 -32.35 12.43 -18.96
C ALA A 85 -31.67 11.46 -18.01
N THR A 86 -30.80 10.60 -18.53
CA THR A 86 -30.06 9.60 -17.75
C THR A 86 -28.56 9.83 -17.84
N VAL A 87 -27.86 9.48 -16.76
CA VAL A 87 -26.40 9.52 -16.68
C VAL A 87 -25.89 8.30 -15.92
N THR A 88 -24.83 7.67 -16.42
CA THR A 88 -24.09 6.66 -15.68
C THR A 88 -23.06 7.34 -14.79
N VAL A 89 -23.17 7.13 -13.49
CA VAL A 89 -22.21 7.63 -12.50
C VAL A 89 -21.24 6.52 -12.17
N ARG A 90 -19.94 6.78 -12.32
CA ARG A 90 -18.86 5.89 -11.90
C ARG A 90 -18.24 6.43 -10.62
N VAL A 91 -18.24 5.62 -9.57
CA VAL A 91 -17.64 5.97 -8.27
C VAL A 91 -16.40 5.11 -8.09
N LEU A 92 -15.24 5.74 -8.00
CA LEU A 92 -13.97 5.08 -7.69
C LEU A 92 -13.71 5.20 -6.19
N VAL A 93 -13.45 4.06 -5.54
CA VAL A 93 -12.95 4.01 -4.16
C VAL A 93 -11.42 4.11 -4.23
N THR A 94 -10.85 4.99 -3.42
CA THR A 94 -9.40 5.09 -3.26
C THR A 94 -9.02 4.47 -1.93
N GLY A 95 -8.02 3.59 -1.97
CA GLY A 95 -7.50 2.93 -0.80
C GLY A 95 -6.81 3.88 0.16
N GLU A 96 -6.65 3.44 1.39
CA GLU A 96 -5.84 4.03 2.45
C GLU A 96 -4.82 3.00 2.94
N ASP A 97 -3.71 3.50 3.47
CA ASP A 97 -2.68 2.65 4.07
C ASP A 97 -3.16 2.23 5.49
N GLU A 98 -3.72 1.03 5.59
CA GLU A 98 -4.38 0.53 6.80
C GLU A 98 -3.48 -0.39 7.62
N TYR A 99 -2.57 -1.10 6.96
CA TYR A 99 -1.75 -2.15 7.54
C TYR A 99 -0.26 -1.75 7.55
N ASP A 100 0.42 -2.04 8.66
CA ASP A 100 1.88 -1.89 8.67
C ASP A 100 2.51 -3.14 8.02
N PRO A 101 3.61 -3.03 7.25
CA PRO A 101 4.34 -4.20 6.79
C PRO A 101 4.76 -5.10 7.97
N ILE A 102 4.65 -6.41 7.83
CA ILE A 102 4.99 -7.37 8.88
C ILE A 102 6.15 -8.24 8.43
N PHE A 103 7.27 -8.21 9.16
CA PHE A 103 8.36 -9.16 8.96
C PHE A 103 7.96 -10.56 9.43
N LEU A 104 8.34 -11.60 8.68
CA LEU A 104 8.07 -13.00 9.05
C LEU A 104 8.80 -13.47 10.31
N SER A 105 9.78 -12.72 10.78
CA SER A 105 10.49 -12.96 12.04
C SER A 105 10.80 -11.63 12.72
N PRO A 106 10.73 -11.54 14.06
CA PRO A 106 11.10 -10.33 14.80
C PRO A 106 12.61 -10.04 14.74
N SER A 107 13.43 -11.05 14.42
CA SER A 107 14.87 -10.90 14.21
C SER A 107 15.40 -11.92 13.20
N PHE A 108 16.49 -11.57 12.53
CA PHE A 108 17.18 -12.43 11.57
C PHE A 108 18.64 -12.58 11.96
N ASN A 109 19.17 -13.80 11.89
CA ASN A 109 20.56 -14.10 12.19
C ASN A 109 21.22 -14.64 10.92
N PHE A 110 22.34 -14.03 10.53
CA PHE A 110 23.14 -14.48 9.40
C PHE A 110 24.62 -14.53 9.79
N GLU A 111 25.44 -15.15 8.95
CA GLU A 111 26.89 -15.23 9.14
C GLU A 111 27.57 -14.79 7.85
N VAL A 112 28.69 -14.06 7.96
CA VAL A 112 29.58 -13.79 6.83
C VAL A 112 30.56 -14.95 6.67
N PRO A 113 30.49 -15.72 5.57
CA PRO A 113 31.43 -16.81 5.34
C PRO A 113 32.86 -16.29 5.20
N GLU A 114 33.84 -17.05 5.69
CA GLU A 114 35.24 -16.71 5.53
C GLU A 114 35.63 -16.64 4.03
N GLY A 115 36.29 -15.55 3.63
CA GLY A 115 36.68 -15.33 2.23
C GLY A 115 35.54 -14.93 1.30
N ALA A 116 34.37 -14.57 1.86
CA ALA A 116 33.28 -13.98 1.11
C ALA A 116 33.73 -12.70 0.39
N ARG A 117 33.21 -12.51 -0.83
CA ARG A 117 33.60 -11.37 -1.69
C ARG A 117 32.49 -10.33 -1.75
N LYS A 118 32.85 -9.11 -2.14
CA LYS A 118 31.91 -8.05 -2.47
C LYS A 118 30.84 -8.57 -3.43
N GLY A 119 29.58 -8.27 -3.13
CA GLY A 119 28.41 -8.71 -3.89
C GLY A 119 27.85 -10.07 -3.45
N GLN A 120 28.52 -10.80 -2.56
CA GLN A 120 27.99 -12.06 -2.02
C GLN A 120 26.75 -11.80 -1.16
N SER A 121 25.73 -12.63 -1.38
CA SER A 121 24.51 -12.66 -0.56
C SER A 121 24.81 -13.27 0.82
N ILE A 122 24.42 -12.57 1.87
CA ILE A 122 24.57 -12.99 3.27
C ILE A 122 23.28 -13.61 3.80
N GLY A 123 22.14 -13.06 3.39
CA GLY A 123 20.84 -13.50 3.86
C GLY A 123 19.71 -12.72 3.20
N ARG A 124 18.48 -13.08 3.54
CA ARG A 124 17.28 -12.40 3.03
C ARG A 124 16.30 -12.21 4.17
N VAL A 125 15.86 -10.97 4.35
CA VAL A 125 14.70 -10.67 5.18
C VAL A 125 13.44 -10.72 4.33
N LEU A 126 12.30 -11.02 4.95
CA LEU A 126 11.02 -11.06 4.27
C LEU A 126 9.96 -10.40 5.16
N ALA A 127 9.24 -9.46 4.58
CA ALA A 127 8.05 -8.84 5.12
C ALA A 127 6.92 -8.87 4.08
N THR A 128 5.69 -8.83 4.57
CA THR A 128 4.45 -8.81 3.80
C THR A 128 3.57 -7.67 4.28
N ASP A 129 2.79 -7.11 3.38
CA ASP A 129 1.83 -6.06 3.66
C ASP A 129 0.47 -6.49 3.11
N GLU A 130 -0.61 -6.23 3.86
CA GLU A 130 -1.96 -6.69 3.53
C GLU A 130 -2.75 -5.66 2.71
N ASP A 131 -2.28 -4.42 2.61
CA ASP A 131 -2.89 -3.41 1.75
C ASP A 131 -2.82 -3.82 0.27
N GLU A 132 -3.79 -3.40 -0.56
CA GLU A 132 -3.71 -3.62 -2.01
C GLU A 132 -3.03 -2.48 -2.77
N GLY A 133 -2.54 -2.78 -3.97
CA GLY A 133 -1.98 -1.78 -4.87
C GLY A 133 -0.61 -1.29 -4.42
N ALA A 134 -0.41 0.02 -4.34
CA ALA A 134 0.90 0.60 -4.06
C ALA A 134 1.28 0.51 -2.58
N ASP A 135 0.31 0.61 -1.67
CA ASP A 135 0.55 0.53 -0.23
C ASP A 135 0.99 -0.88 0.19
N GLY A 136 0.45 -1.92 -0.45
CA GLY A 136 0.91 -3.31 -0.28
C GLY A 136 2.31 -3.65 -0.83
N VAL A 137 2.99 -2.73 -1.52
CA VAL A 137 4.32 -3.02 -2.09
C VAL A 137 5.39 -2.86 -1.02
N VAL A 138 6.01 -3.97 -0.61
CA VAL A 138 7.08 -3.93 0.40
C VAL A 138 8.45 -3.59 -0.22
N LEU A 139 9.02 -2.46 0.20
CA LEU A 139 10.39 -2.06 -0.12
C LEU A 139 11.28 -2.02 1.13
N TYR A 140 12.50 -2.53 0.99
CA TYR A 140 13.46 -2.68 2.08
C TYR A 140 14.57 -1.64 2.04
N SER A 141 15.01 -1.18 3.21
CA SER A 141 16.16 -0.30 3.36
C SER A 141 16.88 -0.53 4.69
N LEU A 142 18.14 -0.12 4.79
CA LEU A 142 18.81 -0.06 6.09
C LEU A 142 18.46 1.27 6.75
N ALA A 143 17.99 1.24 7.99
CA ALA A 143 17.65 2.44 8.76
C ALA A 143 18.87 3.37 8.92
N LYS A 144 20.07 2.77 9.00
CA LYS A 144 21.35 3.48 8.93
C LYS A 144 22.22 2.88 7.83
N PRO A 145 22.85 3.71 6.96
CA PRO A 145 23.79 3.23 5.96
C PRO A 145 24.92 2.42 6.62
N SER A 146 25.30 1.31 5.98
CA SER A 146 26.43 0.48 6.41
C SER A 146 27.59 0.56 5.41
N PRO A 147 28.85 0.64 5.90
CA PRO A 147 30.01 0.53 5.02
C PRO A 147 30.22 -0.91 4.52
N TYR A 148 29.74 -1.92 5.25
CA TYR A 148 29.99 -3.33 4.95
C TYR A 148 28.83 -4.03 4.24
N PHE A 149 27.60 -3.59 4.51
CA PHE A 149 26.39 -4.25 4.03
C PHE A 149 25.50 -3.30 3.23
N ALA A 150 24.77 -3.86 2.28
CA ALA A 150 23.66 -3.18 1.63
C ALA A 150 22.52 -4.18 1.43
N ILE A 151 21.32 -3.66 1.16
CA ILE A 151 20.11 -4.45 0.98
C ILE A 151 19.51 -4.17 -0.39
N ASN A 152 19.02 -5.21 -1.04
CA ASN A 152 18.24 -5.07 -2.26
C ASN A 152 16.82 -4.61 -1.89
N GLN A 153 16.40 -3.50 -2.48
CA GLN A 153 15.18 -2.80 -2.11
C GLN A 153 13.91 -3.61 -2.37
N THR A 154 13.87 -4.52 -3.34
CA THR A 154 12.66 -5.29 -3.67
C THR A 154 12.71 -6.72 -3.17
N THR A 155 13.90 -7.31 -3.01
CA THR A 155 14.03 -8.70 -2.57
C THR A 155 14.31 -8.85 -1.09
N GLY A 156 14.78 -7.82 -0.39
CA GLY A 156 15.23 -7.91 1.00
C GLY A 156 16.54 -8.69 1.16
N THR A 157 17.24 -8.99 0.07
CA THR A 157 18.54 -9.68 0.11
C THR A 157 19.63 -8.74 0.60
N ILE A 158 20.35 -9.14 1.64
CA ILE A 158 21.50 -8.42 2.19
C ILE A 158 22.77 -8.95 1.54
N TYR A 159 23.62 -8.05 1.06
CA TYR A 159 24.87 -8.36 0.37
C TYR A 159 26.05 -7.56 0.90
N LEU A 160 27.25 -8.12 0.72
CA LEU A 160 28.51 -7.46 1.08
C LEU A 160 28.87 -6.32 0.13
N ARG A 161 29.33 -5.21 0.68
CA ARG A 161 29.89 -4.07 -0.08
C ARG A 161 31.41 -4.13 -0.24
N VAL A 162 32.07 -4.95 0.58
CA VAL A 162 33.53 -5.13 0.61
C VAL A 162 33.85 -6.62 0.70
N ASP A 163 35.07 -7.00 0.32
CA ASP A 163 35.55 -8.36 0.55
C ASP A 163 35.73 -8.60 2.05
N SER A 164 35.32 -9.78 2.53
CA SER A 164 35.63 -10.20 3.90
C SER A 164 37.10 -10.59 3.94
N GLN A 165 37.96 -9.69 4.39
CA GLN A 165 39.33 -10.06 4.70
C GLN A 165 39.34 -10.88 5.99
N PRO A 166 40.04 -12.02 6.03
CA PRO A 166 40.19 -12.79 7.26
C PRO A 166 40.98 -11.97 8.27
N GLN A 167 40.65 -12.12 9.55
CA GLN A 167 41.40 -11.50 10.64
C GLN A 167 42.83 -12.09 10.69
N ALA A 168 43.85 -11.25 10.52
CA ALA A 168 45.24 -11.66 10.59
C ALA A 168 45.61 -12.07 12.03
N GLY A 169 46.32 -13.19 12.21
CA GLY A 169 46.98 -13.54 13.48
C GLY A 169 46.20 -14.44 14.46
N ALA A 170 44.93 -14.79 14.22
CA ALA A 170 44.17 -15.68 15.10
C ALA A 170 43.85 -17.03 14.44
N GLY A 171 44.34 -18.13 15.02
CA GLY A 171 43.93 -19.49 14.65
C GLY A 171 42.42 -19.67 14.85
N ARG A 172 41.77 -20.45 13.98
CA ARG A 172 40.31 -20.62 13.89
C ARG A 172 39.62 -20.95 15.25
N ALA A 173 40.35 -21.57 16.18
CA ALA A 173 39.85 -21.97 17.50
C ALA A 173 39.95 -20.89 18.62
N LYS A 174 40.47 -19.69 18.33
CA LYS A 174 40.70 -18.62 19.33
C LYS A 174 40.00 -17.28 19.01
N ARG A 175 39.13 -17.22 18.00
CA ARG A 175 38.46 -15.97 17.61
C ARG A 175 37.32 -15.65 18.58
N GLU A 176 37.28 -14.42 19.09
CA GLU A 176 36.16 -13.95 19.89
C GLU A 176 34.92 -13.75 18.99
N PRO A 177 33.73 -14.21 19.41
CA PRO A 177 32.49 -13.96 18.70
C PRO A 177 32.27 -12.46 18.48
N ARG A 178 31.98 -12.06 17.25
CA ARG A 178 31.69 -10.66 16.89
C ARG A 178 30.46 -10.59 16.03
N GLU A 179 29.53 -9.74 16.42
CA GLU A 179 28.28 -9.52 15.72
C GLU A 179 28.14 -8.05 15.33
N MET A 180 27.53 -7.81 14.17
CA MET A 180 27.05 -6.49 13.78
C MET A 180 25.52 -6.51 13.74
N SER A 181 24.91 -5.49 14.35
CA SER A 181 23.46 -5.29 14.30
C SER A 181 23.13 -4.24 13.24
N LEU A 182 22.20 -4.59 12.36
CA LEU A 182 21.56 -3.70 11.39
C LEU A 182 20.07 -3.63 11.72
N GLU A 183 19.50 -2.43 11.60
CA GLU A 183 18.05 -2.25 11.60
C GLU A 183 17.59 -2.12 10.15
N VAL A 184 16.73 -3.06 9.72
CA VAL A 184 16.13 -3.05 8.39
C VAL A 184 14.71 -2.53 8.49
N GLN A 185 14.38 -1.53 7.66
CA GLN A 185 13.04 -0.98 7.55
C GLN A 185 12.34 -1.52 6.30
N ALA A 186 11.07 -1.89 6.43
CA ALA A 186 10.15 -2.24 5.36
C ALA A 186 9.04 -1.18 5.28
N ARG A 187 8.72 -0.70 4.07
CA ARG A 187 7.65 0.28 3.83
C ARG A 187 7.22 0.33 2.36
N SER A 188 6.10 0.98 2.08
CA SER A 188 5.61 1.21 0.72
C SER A 188 6.43 2.28 -0.05
N PRO A 189 6.31 2.36 -1.39
CA PRO A 189 6.91 3.42 -2.19
C PRO A 189 6.27 4.79 -1.96
N LEU A 190 5.10 4.87 -1.30
CA LEU A 190 4.38 6.12 -1.15
C LEU A 190 4.97 7.01 -0.03
N PRO A 191 4.86 8.34 -0.15
CA PRO A 191 5.23 9.25 0.92
C PRO A 191 4.36 9.03 2.15
N ALA A 192 4.97 9.11 3.35
CA ALA A 192 4.28 8.92 4.62
C ALA A 192 3.59 7.56 4.79
N SER A 193 4.03 6.55 4.04
CA SER A 193 3.58 5.18 4.23
C SER A 193 3.89 4.70 5.64
N ARG A 194 3.07 3.78 6.12
CA ARG A 194 3.36 2.94 7.26
C ARG A 194 4.64 2.16 7.04
N SER A 195 5.26 1.74 8.14
CA SER A 195 6.55 1.06 8.09
C SER A 195 6.77 0.19 9.31
N ALA A 196 7.58 -0.84 9.15
CA ALA A 196 8.07 -1.66 10.25
C ALA A 196 9.59 -1.79 10.19
N SER A 197 10.18 -2.13 11.34
CA SER A 197 11.61 -2.42 11.48
C SER A 197 11.81 -3.84 11.99
N ALA A 198 12.88 -4.50 11.54
CA ALA A 198 13.38 -5.74 12.12
C ALA A 198 14.89 -5.64 12.38
N GLN A 199 15.32 -6.31 13.44
CA GLN A 199 16.74 -6.43 13.76
C GLN A 199 17.38 -7.56 12.96
N VAL A 200 18.51 -7.27 12.35
CA VAL A 200 19.36 -8.26 11.68
C VAL A 200 20.70 -8.29 12.39
N ILE A 201 21.04 -9.46 12.91
CA ILE A 201 22.31 -9.75 13.56
C ILE A 201 23.16 -10.55 12.57
N ILE A 202 24.37 -10.06 12.32
CA ILE A 202 25.30 -10.71 11.39
C ILE A 202 26.56 -11.08 12.14
N ASP A 203 26.84 -12.38 12.25
CA ASP A 203 28.12 -12.88 12.73
C ASP A 203 29.22 -12.53 11.72
N VAL A 204 30.19 -11.75 12.21
CA VAL A 204 31.35 -11.26 11.46
C VAL A 204 32.67 -11.76 12.07
N THR A 205 32.62 -12.77 12.94
CA THR A 205 33.75 -13.37 13.67
C THR A 205 34.91 -13.74 12.76
N HIS A 206 34.60 -14.15 11.52
CA HIS A 206 35.60 -14.56 10.54
C HIS A 206 36.14 -13.43 9.65
N THR A 207 35.82 -12.16 9.95
CA THR A 207 36.17 -11.00 9.11
C THR A 207 37.01 -9.96 9.87
N SER A 208 37.66 -9.03 9.18
CA SER A 208 38.31 -7.86 9.80
C SER A 208 37.35 -6.67 10.00
N PHE A 209 36.05 -6.83 9.77
CA PHE A 209 35.10 -5.72 9.85
C PHE A 209 35.06 -5.09 11.25
N GLY A 210 35.02 -3.75 11.28
CA GLY A 210 34.97 -2.98 12.52
C GLY A 210 36.27 -2.93 13.32
N LEU A 211 37.35 -3.56 12.84
CA LEU A 211 38.68 -3.43 13.42
C LEU A 211 39.45 -2.31 12.72
N SER A 212 40.29 -1.59 13.48
CA SER A 212 41.25 -0.65 12.88
C SER A 212 42.25 -1.43 12.02
N PRO A 213 42.65 -0.93 10.84
CA PRO A 213 43.81 -1.46 10.16
C PRO A 213 45.04 -1.18 11.03
N ASP A 214 45.83 -2.23 11.32
CA ASP A 214 47.17 -2.11 11.91
C ASP A 214 48.15 -1.42 10.95
#